data_AF-A0A177CFP6-F1
#
_entry.id   AF-A0A177CFP6-F1
#
_cell.length_a   1.000
_cell.length_b   1.000
_cell.length_c   1.000
_cell.angle_alpha   90.00
_cell.angle_beta   90.00
_cell.angle_gamma   90.00
#
_symmetry.space_group_name_H-M   'P 1'
#
loop_
_entity.id
_entity.type
_entity.pdbx_description
1 polymer ?
#
loop_
_entity_poly.entity_id
_entity_poly.type
_entity_poly.pdbx_seq_one_letter_code
_entity_poly.pdbx_strand_id
1 'polypeptide(L)'
;MVCAVENKLGILALCNFLKGANFPPGVIQIVSGDSKVGLMLASHMDINKISFTGSAFDGNEVQELAAKSNLKCVVLELGGRSTSLIFSDANLKNAIQHHSRGFLFNTAQACIVASRTFIEESIAPKSIEKLKMRYEELAHATGDPADSKTPKDDARIYREEIFGPVIPIRTFKTEKEAIKLANDTNYGLSCMQHIQVLNGTFADSSQHASSRLL
;
A
#
# COMPACT_ATOMS: atom_id res chain seq x y z
N MET A 1 20.68 7.66 -5.94
CA MET A 1 19.23 7.51 -5.79
C MET A 1 18.55 7.96 -7.07
N VAL A 2 17.61 7.17 -7.59
CA VAL A 2 16.73 7.56 -8.71
C VAL A 2 15.33 7.81 -8.16
N CYS A 3 14.68 8.85 -8.66
CA CYS A 3 13.38 9.29 -8.18
C CYS A 3 12.32 9.05 -9.24
N ALA A 4 11.11 8.70 -8.80
CA ALA A 4 9.94 8.60 -9.66
C ALA A 4 9.74 9.90 -10.45
N VAL A 5 9.24 9.76 -11.69
CA VAL A 5 9.19 10.89 -12.62
C VAL A 5 8.21 11.97 -12.16
N GLU A 6 7.20 11.53 -11.43
CA GLU A 6 6.03 12.28 -10.99
C GLU A 6 6.31 13.15 -9.77
N ASN A 7 7.38 12.87 -8.99
CA ASN A 7 7.70 13.62 -7.75
C ASN A 7 9.20 13.99 -7.63
N LYS A 8 9.81 14.40 -8.74
CA LYS A 8 11.23 14.78 -8.77
C LYS A 8 11.53 16.01 -7.89
N LEU A 9 10.60 16.97 -7.83
CA LEU A 9 10.79 18.23 -7.11
C LEU A 9 10.93 18.03 -5.59
N GLY A 10 10.17 17.10 -5.00
CA GLY A 10 10.27 16.80 -3.57
C GLY A 10 11.66 16.29 -3.17
N ILE A 11 12.25 15.40 -3.97
CA ILE A 11 13.61 14.91 -3.69
C ILE A 11 14.67 15.96 -4.00
N LEU A 12 14.47 16.79 -5.03
CA LEU A 12 15.40 17.90 -5.29
C LEU A 12 15.37 18.95 -4.17
N ALA A 13 14.23 19.19 -3.52
CA ALA A 13 14.17 20.04 -2.33
C ALA A 13 15.02 19.48 -1.17
N LEU A 14 15.09 18.15 -1.02
CA LEU A 14 15.95 17.49 -0.04
C LEU A 14 17.44 17.80 -0.28
N CYS A 15 17.86 18.04 -1.53
CA CYS A 15 19.24 18.41 -1.85
C CYS A 15 19.71 19.65 -1.09
N ASN A 16 18.82 20.60 -0.78
CA ASN A 16 19.20 21.80 -0.02
C ASN A 16 19.64 21.45 1.40
N PHE A 17 18.96 20.49 2.03
CA PHE A 17 19.35 19.99 3.35
C PHE A 17 20.62 19.15 3.29
N LEU A 18 20.78 18.32 2.25
CA LEU A 18 22.00 17.51 2.06
C LEU A 18 23.25 18.36 1.84
N LYS A 19 23.12 19.49 1.13
CA LYS A 19 24.20 20.49 1.00
C LYS A 19 24.57 21.08 2.37
N GLY A 20 23.57 21.39 3.20
CA GLY A 20 23.79 21.88 4.56
C GLY A 20 24.45 20.87 5.50
N ALA A 21 24.28 19.57 5.23
CA ALA A 21 24.90 18.48 6.00
C ALA A 21 26.38 18.21 5.64
N ASN A 22 26.93 18.90 4.63
CA ASN A 22 28.35 18.89 4.27
C ASN A 22 28.93 17.48 3.97
N PHE A 23 28.16 16.61 3.31
CA PHE A 23 28.69 15.35 2.77
C PHE A 23 29.73 15.61 1.67
N PRO A 24 30.83 14.83 1.59
CA PRO A 24 31.79 14.95 0.50
C PRO A 24 31.14 14.75 -0.88
N PRO A 25 31.63 15.44 -1.93
CA PRO A 25 31.15 15.23 -3.30
C PRO A 25 31.18 13.77 -3.72
N GLY A 26 30.10 13.30 -4.35
CA GLY A 26 29.97 11.92 -4.84
C GLY A 26 29.39 10.91 -3.83
N VAL A 27 29.36 11.23 -2.53
CA VAL A 27 28.78 10.35 -1.49
C VAL A 27 27.28 10.18 -1.68
N ILE A 28 26.57 11.29 -1.97
CA ILE A 28 25.14 11.26 -2.31
C ILE A 28 24.98 11.86 -3.70
N GLN A 29 24.45 11.04 -4.62
CA GLN A 29 24.11 11.45 -5.97
C GLN A 29 22.63 11.18 -6.21
N ILE A 30 21.92 12.21 -6.67
CA ILE A 30 20.52 12.14 -7.05
C ILE A 30 20.47 12.33 -8.56
N VAL A 31 19.94 11.32 -9.24
CA VAL A 31 19.82 11.30 -10.70
C VAL A 31 18.34 11.20 -11.04
N SER A 32 17.86 12.11 -11.88
CA SER A 32 16.49 12.10 -12.37
C SER A 32 16.43 11.44 -13.73
N GLY A 33 15.50 10.51 -13.91
CA GLY A 33 15.33 9.76 -15.16
C GLY A 33 14.01 9.02 -15.17
N ASP A 34 13.67 8.43 -16.31
CA ASP A 34 12.59 7.45 -16.42
C ASP A 34 13.07 6.05 -15.99
N SER A 35 12.25 5.02 -16.24
CA SER A 35 12.58 3.64 -15.90
C SER A 35 13.92 3.17 -16.49
N LYS A 36 14.33 3.67 -17.66
CA LYS A 36 15.59 3.27 -18.32
C LYS A 36 16.79 3.59 -17.45
N VAL A 37 16.79 4.75 -16.78
CA VAL A 37 17.87 5.12 -15.86
C VAL A 37 17.92 4.16 -14.67
N GLY A 38 16.76 3.76 -14.13
CA GLY A 38 16.67 2.75 -13.08
C GLY A 38 17.25 1.40 -13.50
N LEU A 39 16.91 0.93 -14.69
CA LEU A 39 17.39 -0.34 -15.24
C LEU A 39 18.90 -0.32 -15.54
N MET A 40 19.44 0.81 -16.02
CA MET A 40 20.89 0.99 -16.18
C MET A 40 21.63 0.87 -14.84
N LEU A 41 21.09 1.44 -13.75
CA LEU A 41 21.69 1.26 -12.42
C LEU A 41 21.56 -0.18 -11.92
N ALA A 42 20.41 -0.83 -12.13
CA ALA A 42 20.21 -2.22 -11.72
C ALA A 42 21.20 -3.19 -12.39
N SER A 43 21.60 -2.90 -13.63
CA SER A 43 22.56 -3.71 -14.41
C SER A 43 24.02 -3.27 -14.27
N HIS A 44 24.31 -2.09 -13.69
CA HIS A 44 25.67 -1.56 -13.61
C HIS A 44 26.60 -2.46 -12.75
N MET A 45 27.79 -2.77 -13.25
CA MET A 45 28.73 -3.71 -12.61
C MET A 45 29.38 -3.14 -11.34
N ASP A 46 29.53 -1.82 -11.25
CA ASP A 46 30.15 -1.19 -10.08
C ASP A 46 29.17 -0.84 -8.94
N ILE A 47 27.87 -1.12 -9.11
CA ILE A 47 26.89 -0.92 -8.05
C ILE A 47 26.78 -2.18 -7.22
N ASN A 48 27.01 -2.09 -5.90
CA ASN A 48 27.01 -3.27 -5.02
C ASN A 48 25.64 -3.59 -4.42
N LYS A 49 24.69 -2.64 -4.43
CA LYS A 49 23.37 -2.79 -3.82
C LYS A 49 22.31 -1.95 -4.50
N ILE A 50 21.11 -2.51 -4.64
CA ILE A 50 19.89 -1.79 -5.03
C ILE A 50 18.85 -1.88 -3.92
N SER A 51 18.16 -0.77 -3.67
CA SER A 51 16.93 -0.73 -2.89
C SER A 51 15.86 -0.13 -3.79
N PHE A 52 14.78 -0.86 -4.02
CA PHE A 52 13.72 -0.48 -4.95
C PHE A 52 12.36 -0.54 -4.26
N THR A 53 11.54 0.47 -4.49
CA THR A 53 10.14 0.52 -4.06
C THR A 53 9.28 0.84 -5.26
N GLY A 54 8.33 -0.03 -5.58
CA GLY A 54 7.51 0.13 -6.79
C GLY A 54 6.64 -1.07 -7.11
N SER A 55 6.34 -1.26 -8.39
CA SER A 55 5.49 -2.37 -8.84
C SER A 55 6.23 -3.70 -8.77
N ALA A 56 5.50 -4.80 -8.55
CA ALA A 56 6.10 -6.14 -8.58
C ALA A 56 6.64 -6.52 -9.96
N PHE A 57 6.04 -5.98 -11.02
CA PHE A 57 6.50 -6.15 -12.39
C PHE A 57 7.91 -5.58 -12.58
N ASP A 58 8.11 -4.31 -12.22
CA ASP A 58 9.43 -3.65 -12.33
C ASP A 58 10.44 -4.25 -11.34
N GLY A 59 9.99 -4.64 -10.15
CA GLY A 59 10.82 -5.28 -9.13
C GLY A 59 11.44 -6.59 -9.60
N ASN A 60 10.68 -7.41 -10.35
CA ASN A 60 11.21 -8.62 -10.98
C ASN A 60 12.31 -8.29 -11.99
N GLU A 61 12.09 -7.28 -12.84
CA GLU A 61 13.10 -6.86 -13.82
C GLU A 61 14.38 -6.36 -13.15
N VAL A 62 14.26 -5.56 -12.09
CA VAL A 62 15.41 -5.09 -11.27
C VAL A 62 16.18 -6.28 -10.70
N GLN A 63 15.49 -7.28 -10.16
CA GLN A 63 16.11 -8.48 -9.58
C GLN A 63 16.84 -9.31 -10.64
N GLU A 64 16.24 -9.48 -11.83
CA GLU A 64 16.86 -10.18 -12.94
C GLU A 64 18.14 -9.48 -13.42
N LEU A 65 18.11 -8.16 -13.58
CA LEU A 65 19.27 -7.39 -14.02
C LEU A 65 20.40 -7.41 -12.99
N ALA A 66 20.06 -7.34 -11.70
CA ALA A 66 21.02 -7.52 -10.62
C ALA A 66 21.68 -8.91 -10.66
N ALA A 67 20.90 -9.95 -10.90
CA ALA A 67 21.40 -11.32 -10.99
C ALA A 67 22.29 -11.54 -12.22
N LYS A 68 21.89 -11.00 -13.38
CA LYS A 68 22.63 -11.11 -14.66
C LYS A 68 23.92 -10.28 -14.69
N SER A 69 24.09 -9.32 -13.79
CA SER A 69 25.25 -8.44 -13.74
C SER A 69 26.32 -8.95 -12.77
N ASN A 70 26.23 -8.56 -11.51
CA ASN A 70 27.27 -8.83 -10.49
C ASN A 70 26.70 -9.47 -9.22
N LEU A 71 25.49 -10.04 -9.28
CA LEU A 71 24.78 -10.64 -8.14
C LEU A 71 24.64 -9.66 -6.94
N LYS A 72 24.51 -8.36 -7.23
CA LYS A 72 24.33 -7.32 -6.21
C LYS A 72 23.13 -7.62 -5.32
N CYS A 73 23.24 -7.25 -4.04
CA CYS A 73 22.15 -7.36 -3.09
C CYS A 73 21.00 -6.44 -3.52
N VAL A 74 19.77 -6.98 -3.58
CA VAL A 74 18.56 -6.22 -3.90
C VAL A 74 17.59 -6.30 -2.73
N VAL A 75 17.04 -5.15 -2.35
CA VAL A 75 15.89 -5.05 -1.43
C VAL A 75 14.71 -4.52 -2.24
N LEU A 76 13.58 -5.23 -2.17
CA LEU A 76 12.38 -4.94 -2.95
C LEU A 76 11.21 -4.69 -2.00
N GLU A 77 10.66 -3.49 -2.04
CA GLU A 77 9.40 -3.12 -1.40
C GLU A 77 8.33 -2.99 -2.48
N LEU A 78 7.55 -4.05 -2.69
CA LEU A 78 6.65 -4.17 -3.84
C LEU A 78 5.20 -3.95 -3.44
N GLY A 79 4.31 -3.91 -4.44
CA GLY A 79 2.88 -3.83 -4.23
C GLY A 79 2.34 -4.96 -3.34
N GLY A 80 1.25 -4.67 -2.62
CA GLY A 80 0.52 -5.65 -1.82
C GLY A 80 -0.91 -5.88 -2.33
N ARG A 81 -1.58 -6.87 -1.73
CA ARG A 81 -3.04 -7.08 -1.83
C ARG A 81 -3.63 -7.21 -0.43
N SER A 82 -3.40 -6.18 0.38
CA SER A 82 -3.72 -6.18 1.79
C SER A 82 -5.21 -6.38 2.05
N THR A 83 -5.53 -7.06 3.14
CA THR A 83 -6.89 -7.48 3.48
C THR A 83 -7.42 -6.77 4.71
N SER A 84 -8.73 -6.58 4.78
CA SER A 84 -9.46 -6.16 5.97
C SER A 84 -10.50 -7.23 6.32
N LEU A 85 -10.36 -7.88 7.47
CA LEU A 85 -11.34 -8.85 7.99
C LEU A 85 -12.21 -8.19 9.07
N ILE A 86 -13.54 -8.26 8.93
CA ILE A 86 -14.49 -7.76 9.93
C ILE A 86 -15.37 -8.92 10.40
N PHE A 87 -15.14 -9.38 11.63
CA PHE A 87 -15.88 -10.47 12.27
C PHE A 87 -17.14 -9.97 12.97
N SER A 88 -18.10 -10.86 13.22
CA SER A 88 -19.38 -10.51 13.85
C SER A 88 -19.25 -10.04 15.29
N ASP A 89 -18.19 -10.46 15.97
CA ASP A 89 -17.85 -10.02 17.31
C ASP A 89 -17.16 -8.66 17.35
N ALA A 90 -16.79 -8.06 16.20
CA ALA A 90 -16.07 -6.80 16.15
C ALA A 90 -16.90 -5.65 16.73
N ASN A 91 -16.21 -4.70 17.40
CA ASN A 91 -16.81 -3.41 17.69
C ASN A 91 -17.07 -2.69 16.36
N LEU A 92 -18.31 -2.79 15.87
CA LEU A 92 -18.66 -2.39 14.51
C LEU A 92 -18.39 -0.90 14.25
N LYS A 93 -18.58 -0.03 15.24
CA LYS A 93 -18.29 1.41 15.10
C LYS A 93 -16.81 1.64 14.85
N ASN A 94 -15.95 1.02 15.67
CA ASN A 94 -14.50 1.11 15.53
C ASN A 94 -14.03 0.47 14.23
N ALA A 95 -14.56 -0.71 13.88
CA ALA A 95 -14.22 -1.42 12.65
C ALA A 95 -14.48 -0.54 11.42
N ILE A 96 -15.68 0.04 11.29
CA ILE A 96 -16.04 0.93 10.18
C ILE A 96 -15.13 2.16 10.16
N GLN A 97 -14.90 2.81 11.31
CA GLN A 97 -14.09 4.02 11.38
C GLN A 97 -12.62 3.78 10.99
N HIS A 98 -12.01 2.70 11.49
CA HIS A 98 -10.62 2.37 11.21
C HIS A 98 -10.43 1.86 9.78
N HIS A 99 -11.34 1.01 9.30
CA HIS A 99 -11.34 0.54 7.93
C HIS A 99 -11.43 1.70 6.95
N SER A 100 -12.42 2.59 7.12
CA SER A 100 -12.65 3.68 6.18
C SER A 100 -11.51 4.69 6.14
N ARG A 101 -10.92 5.02 7.29
CA ARG A 101 -9.76 5.91 7.38
C ARG A 101 -8.48 5.28 6.82
N GLY A 102 -8.24 4.00 7.14
CA GLY A 102 -7.08 3.26 6.64
C GLY A 102 -7.13 3.09 5.13
N PHE A 103 -8.31 2.80 4.58
CA PHE A 103 -8.48 2.66 3.14
C PHE A 103 -8.30 3.99 2.39
N LEU A 104 -8.88 5.09 2.88
CA LEU A 104 -8.78 6.39 2.23
C LEU A 104 -7.47 7.15 2.51
N PHE A 105 -6.58 6.60 3.32
CA PHE A 105 -5.27 7.20 3.54
C PHE A 105 -4.53 7.39 2.21
N ASN A 106 -4.02 8.62 2.00
CA ASN A 106 -3.38 9.03 0.74
C ASN A 106 -4.23 8.73 -0.52
N THR A 107 -5.55 8.84 -0.41
CA THR A 107 -6.50 8.52 -1.50
C THR A 107 -6.35 7.06 -1.98
N ALA A 108 -6.13 6.14 -1.04
CA ALA A 108 -5.84 4.72 -1.29
C ALA A 108 -4.52 4.44 -2.05
N GLN A 109 -3.65 5.45 -2.22
CA GLN A 109 -2.35 5.31 -2.89
C GLN A 109 -1.24 5.02 -1.88
N ALA A 110 -1.42 3.98 -1.08
CA ALA A 110 -0.39 3.48 -0.19
C ALA A 110 -0.33 1.96 -0.28
N CYS A 111 0.87 1.40 -0.29
CA CYS A 111 1.10 -0.03 -0.50
C CYS A 111 0.37 -0.90 0.55
N ILE A 112 0.20 -0.39 1.77
CA ILE A 112 -0.45 -1.07 2.90
C ILE A 112 -1.99 -0.97 2.91
N VAL A 113 -2.60 -0.23 1.98
CA VAL A 113 -4.07 -0.03 2.00
C VAL A 113 -4.79 -1.37 1.80
N ALA A 114 -5.81 -1.60 2.64
CA ALA A 114 -6.65 -2.79 2.58
C ALA A 114 -7.52 -2.81 1.31
N SER A 115 -6.93 -3.27 0.21
CA SER A 115 -7.56 -3.38 -1.10
C SER A 115 -8.59 -4.50 -1.24
N ARG A 116 -8.74 -5.36 -0.22
CA ARG A 116 -9.72 -6.46 -0.17
C ARG A 116 -10.44 -6.45 1.18
N THR A 117 -11.76 -6.33 1.18
CA THR A 117 -12.56 -6.32 2.42
C THR A 117 -13.41 -7.57 2.51
N PHE A 118 -13.26 -8.30 3.61
CA PHE A 118 -14.06 -9.47 3.92
C PHE A 118 -14.85 -9.24 5.21
N ILE A 119 -16.16 -9.47 5.16
CA ILE A 119 -17.07 -9.23 6.29
C ILE A 119 -17.83 -10.52 6.61
N GLU A 120 -17.96 -10.86 7.88
CA GLU A 120 -18.74 -12.02 8.27
C GLU A 120 -20.21 -11.87 7.85
N GLU A 121 -20.79 -12.92 7.26
CA GLU A 121 -22.10 -12.90 6.60
C GLU A 121 -23.22 -12.38 7.52
N SER A 122 -23.17 -12.74 8.80
CA SER A 122 -24.16 -12.36 9.82
C SER A 122 -24.28 -10.85 10.07
N ILE A 123 -23.20 -10.09 9.86
CA ILE A 123 -23.15 -8.63 10.06
C ILE A 123 -22.99 -7.84 8.76
N ALA A 124 -22.88 -8.52 7.61
CA ALA A 124 -22.56 -7.89 6.34
C ALA A 124 -23.55 -6.79 5.92
N PRO A 125 -24.89 -6.98 5.97
CA PRO A 125 -25.82 -5.93 5.54
C PRO A 125 -25.64 -4.62 6.32
N LYS A 126 -25.58 -4.71 7.65
CA LYS A 126 -25.42 -3.56 8.54
C LYS A 126 -24.03 -2.91 8.41
N SER A 127 -23.01 -3.70 8.15
CA SER A 127 -21.64 -3.22 7.97
C SER A 127 -21.48 -2.45 6.66
N ILE A 128 -22.05 -2.98 5.57
CA ILE A 128 -22.04 -2.34 4.26
C ILE A 128 -22.81 -1.02 4.30
N GLU A 129 -23.98 -0.98 4.94
CA GLU A 129 -24.76 0.24 5.12
C GLU A 129 -23.96 1.31 5.88
N LYS A 130 -23.34 0.95 7.00
CA LYS A 130 -22.51 1.88 7.78
C LYS A 130 -21.25 2.33 7.05
N LEU A 131 -20.61 1.45 6.27
CA LEU A 131 -19.47 1.81 5.42
C LEU A 131 -19.90 2.80 4.36
N LYS A 132 -21.02 2.57 3.68
CA LYS A 132 -21.58 3.49 2.70
C LYS A 132 -21.81 4.87 3.30
N MET A 133 -22.54 4.95 4.41
CA MET A 133 -22.77 6.22 5.12
C MET A 133 -21.45 6.91 5.48
N ARG A 134 -20.48 6.14 5.97
CA ARG A 134 -19.17 6.67 6.35
C ARG A 134 -18.38 7.21 5.16
N TYR A 135 -18.46 6.56 4.00
CA TYR A 135 -17.84 7.05 2.77
C TYR A 135 -18.57 8.27 2.21
N GLU A 136 -19.89 8.33 2.29
CA GLU A 136 -20.69 9.51 1.93
C GLU A 136 -20.30 10.72 2.81
N GLU A 137 -20.16 10.53 4.13
CA GLU A 137 -19.64 11.57 5.03
C GLU A 137 -18.24 12.05 4.65
N LEU A 138 -17.38 11.13 4.20
CA LEU A 138 -15.98 11.41 3.82
C LEU A 138 -15.85 11.92 2.38
N ALA A 139 -16.87 11.78 1.54
CA ALA A 139 -16.86 12.24 0.15
C ALA A 139 -16.68 13.77 0.08
N HIS A 140 -17.16 14.49 1.10
CA HIS A 140 -16.96 15.92 1.24
C HIS A 140 -15.52 16.32 1.61
N ALA A 141 -14.58 15.36 1.76
CA ALA A 141 -13.21 15.56 2.25
C ALA A 141 -12.06 15.17 1.27
N THR A 142 -12.31 14.79 0.01
CA THR A 142 -11.33 14.55 -1.10
C THR A 142 -10.93 15.65 -2.16
N GLY A 143 -10.03 16.64 -1.99
CA GLY A 143 -9.73 17.69 -3.03
C GLY A 143 -8.38 18.41 -2.95
N ASP A 144 -8.25 19.73 -3.17
CA ASP A 144 -6.93 20.39 -3.25
C ASP A 144 -6.11 20.11 -1.99
N PRO A 145 -4.97 19.39 -2.08
CA PRO A 145 -4.18 19.00 -0.92
C PRO A 145 -3.55 20.18 -0.17
N ALA A 146 -3.52 21.37 -0.77
CA ALA A 146 -3.07 22.61 -0.13
C ALA A 146 -4.19 23.34 0.64
N ASP A 147 -5.45 22.95 0.46
CA ASP A 147 -6.57 23.48 1.23
C ASP A 147 -6.83 22.59 2.45
N SER A 148 -6.97 23.22 3.61
CA SER A 148 -7.40 22.57 4.85
C SER A 148 -8.75 21.81 4.79
N LYS A 149 -9.57 22.00 3.73
CA LYS A 149 -10.97 21.50 3.67
C LYS A 149 -11.47 20.93 2.33
N THR A 150 -10.76 21.03 1.22
CA THR A 150 -11.32 20.76 -0.14
C THR A 150 -11.19 19.31 -0.54
N PRO A 151 -12.13 18.71 -1.34
CA PRO A 151 -13.21 18.93 -2.38
C PRO A 151 -13.44 19.91 -3.52
N LYS A 152 -13.28 19.60 -4.85
CA LYS A 152 -14.23 20.11 -5.91
C LYS A 152 -14.60 19.09 -7.02
N ASP A 153 -15.76 19.30 -7.67
CA ASP A 153 -16.56 18.32 -8.45
C ASP A 153 -16.11 17.98 -9.90
N ASP A 154 -15.18 18.72 -10.52
CA ASP A 154 -14.85 18.60 -11.96
C ASP A 154 -13.44 18.07 -12.27
N ALA A 155 -12.75 17.55 -11.25
CA ALA A 155 -11.35 17.12 -11.31
C ALA A 155 -11.09 15.88 -12.20
N ARG A 156 -9.86 15.77 -12.75
CA ARG A 156 -9.39 14.64 -13.58
C ARG A 156 -9.53 13.27 -12.91
N ILE A 157 -9.46 13.21 -11.58
CA ILE A 157 -9.71 11.99 -10.79
C ILE A 157 -11.14 11.42 -10.97
N TYR A 158 -12.09 12.26 -11.40
CA TYR A 158 -13.46 11.85 -11.76
C TYR A 158 -13.63 11.53 -13.26
N ARG A 159 -12.59 11.70 -14.08
CA ARG A 159 -12.65 11.58 -15.55
C ARG A 159 -11.68 10.55 -16.14
N GLU A 160 -10.69 10.07 -15.37
CA GLU A 160 -9.67 9.10 -15.80
C GLU A 160 -9.54 7.97 -14.77
N GLU A 161 -9.20 6.74 -15.21
CA GLU A 161 -8.98 5.60 -14.32
C GLU A 161 -7.64 5.75 -13.59
N ILE A 162 -7.73 5.89 -12.27
CA ILE A 162 -6.59 5.98 -11.37
C ILE A 162 -6.80 4.91 -10.31
N PHE A 163 -5.72 4.23 -9.90
CA PHE A 163 -5.65 3.49 -8.65
C PHE A 163 -6.37 4.26 -7.52
N GLY A 164 -7.64 3.94 -7.28
CA GLY A 164 -8.61 4.84 -6.64
C GLY A 164 -9.49 4.12 -5.62
N PRO A 165 -10.46 4.83 -5.01
CA PRO A 165 -11.17 4.35 -3.82
C PRO A 165 -12.28 3.33 -4.12
N VAL A 166 -11.94 2.23 -4.81
CA VAL A 166 -12.85 1.10 -5.06
C VAL A 166 -12.57 0.02 -4.03
N ILE A 167 -13.60 -0.30 -3.23
CA ILE A 167 -13.50 -1.33 -2.19
C ILE A 167 -14.32 -2.55 -2.60
N PRO A 168 -13.66 -3.65 -2.98
CA PRO A 168 -14.36 -4.92 -3.15
C PRO A 168 -14.70 -5.48 -1.76
N ILE A 169 -15.99 -5.66 -1.50
CA ILE A 169 -16.50 -6.33 -0.30
C ILE A 169 -16.99 -7.72 -0.68
N ARG A 170 -16.51 -8.74 0.03
CA ARG A 170 -17.01 -10.12 -0.04
C ARG A 170 -17.36 -10.61 1.36
N THR A 171 -18.30 -11.54 1.46
CA THR A 171 -18.66 -12.14 2.75
C THR A 171 -17.95 -13.48 2.99
N PHE A 172 -17.86 -13.88 4.27
CA PHE A 172 -17.41 -15.21 4.70
C PHE A 172 -18.29 -15.71 5.84
N LYS A 173 -18.32 -17.03 6.08
CA LYS A 173 -19.15 -17.66 7.13
C LYS A 173 -18.37 -18.17 8.32
N THR A 174 -17.11 -18.53 8.10
CA THR A 174 -16.26 -19.14 9.13
C THR A 174 -14.88 -18.48 9.14
N GLU A 175 -14.22 -18.50 10.29
CA GLU A 175 -12.84 -18.01 10.43
C GLU A 175 -11.88 -18.71 9.47
N LYS A 176 -12.00 -20.04 9.33
CA LYS A 176 -11.18 -20.83 8.40
C LYS A 176 -11.36 -20.38 6.94
N GLU A 177 -12.58 -20.03 6.55
CA GLU A 177 -12.85 -19.46 5.24
C GLU A 177 -12.23 -18.06 5.10
N ALA A 178 -12.34 -17.21 6.13
CA ALA A 178 -11.74 -15.88 6.15
C ALA A 178 -10.22 -15.93 5.95
N ILE A 179 -9.53 -16.82 6.68
CA ILE A 179 -8.08 -17.03 6.56
C ILE A 179 -7.73 -17.52 5.14
N LYS A 180 -8.48 -18.48 4.61
CA LYS A 180 -8.27 -18.98 3.24
C LYS A 180 -8.40 -17.86 2.21
N LEU A 181 -9.45 -17.04 2.30
CA LEU A 181 -9.69 -15.92 1.40
C LEU A 181 -8.62 -14.82 1.54
N ALA A 182 -8.17 -14.54 2.76
CA ALA A 182 -7.12 -13.57 3.01
C ALA A 182 -5.80 -14.00 2.33
N ASN A 183 -5.44 -15.28 2.48
CA ASN A 183 -4.22 -15.88 1.95
C ASN A 183 -4.32 -16.30 0.47
N ASP A 184 -5.49 -16.18 -0.18
CA ASP A 184 -5.69 -16.49 -1.60
C ASP A 184 -5.13 -15.36 -2.49
N THR A 185 -3.82 -15.17 -2.41
CA THR A 185 -3.08 -14.15 -3.12
C THR A 185 -1.58 -14.50 -3.14
N ASN A 186 -0.85 -14.03 -4.16
CA ASN A 186 0.62 -14.17 -4.22
C ASN A 186 1.35 -13.00 -3.53
N TYR A 187 0.63 -12.17 -2.77
CA TYR A 187 1.14 -10.96 -2.12
C TYR A 187 1.08 -11.11 -0.59
N GLY A 188 1.93 -10.40 0.15
CA GLY A 188 2.04 -10.59 1.61
C GLY A 188 2.46 -9.34 2.40
N LEU A 189 2.06 -8.15 1.96
CA LEU A 189 2.57 -6.89 2.53
C LEU A 189 1.93 -6.51 3.88
N SER A 190 0.60 -6.50 3.98
CA SER A 190 -0.08 -6.17 5.24
C SER A 190 -1.47 -6.79 5.34
N CYS A 191 -1.98 -6.91 6.55
CA CYS A 191 -3.34 -7.36 6.83
C CYS A 191 -3.90 -6.57 8.02
N MET A 192 -5.16 -6.18 7.93
CA MET A 192 -5.94 -5.55 8.99
C MET A 192 -7.03 -6.52 9.46
N GLN A 193 -7.08 -6.79 10.76
CA GLN A 193 -8.12 -7.61 11.37
C GLN A 193 -8.91 -6.78 12.38
N HIS A 194 -10.23 -6.86 12.31
CA HIS A 194 -11.13 -6.22 13.27
C HIS A 194 -11.91 -7.30 14.02
N ILE A 195 -11.59 -7.43 15.30
CA ILE A 195 -12.23 -8.33 16.28
C ILE A 195 -12.43 -7.56 17.59
N GLN A 196 -13.40 -7.93 18.41
CA GLN A 196 -13.47 -7.43 19.78
C GLN A 196 -12.87 -8.48 20.70
N VAL A 197 -11.74 -8.15 21.34
CA VAL A 197 -11.09 -9.04 22.31
C VAL A 197 -11.93 -9.05 23.59
N LEU A 198 -13.02 -9.80 23.61
CA LEU A 198 -13.77 -10.07 24.84
C LEU A 198 -13.36 -11.40 25.48
N ASN A 199 -12.86 -12.39 24.72
CA ASN A 199 -12.60 -13.75 25.21
C ASN A 199 -11.28 -14.39 24.70
N GLY A 200 -10.17 -13.65 24.65
CA GLY A 200 -8.82 -14.25 24.60
C GLY A 200 -8.41 -15.05 23.36
N THR A 201 -9.22 -15.16 22.30
CA THR A 201 -8.78 -15.70 21.02
C THR A 201 -8.10 -14.61 20.21
N PHE A 202 -6.78 -14.49 20.37
CA PHE A 202 -5.94 -14.02 19.27
C PHE A 202 -6.20 -14.99 18.10
N ALA A 203 -6.95 -14.57 17.08
CA ALA A 203 -6.79 -15.16 15.76
C ALA A 203 -5.30 -15.01 15.46
N ASP A 204 -4.60 -16.14 15.43
CA ASP A 204 -3.14 -16.22 15.42
C ASP A 204 -2.58 -15.34 14.29
N SER A 205 -2.10 -14.15 14.64
CA SER A 205 -1.57 -13.18 13.68
C SER A 205 -0.38 -13.75 12.90
N SER A 206 0.21 -14.87 13.37
CA SER A 206 1.25 -15.61 12.67
C SER A 206 0.73 -16.39 11.44
N GLN A 207 -0.56 -16.74 11.38
CA GLN A 207 -1.14 -17.47 10.24
C GLN A 207 -1.31 -16.61 8.97
N HIS A 208 -1.17 -15.30 9.09
CA HIS A 208 -1.24 -14.35 7.97
C HIS A 208 0.13 -14.06 7.33
N ALA A 209 1.22 -14.64 7.87
CA ALA A 209 2.58 -14.40 7.39
C ALA A 209 3.39 -15.65 7.00
N SER A 210 2.88 -16.88 7.24
CA SER A 210 3.76 -18.06 7.28
C SER A 210 3.62 -19.11 6.16
N SER A 211 2.60 -19.10 5.29
CA SER A 211 2.30 -20.34 4.54
C SER A 211 2.99 -20.56 3.19
N ARG A 212 3.89 -19.70 2.69
CA ARG A 212 4.58 -19.90 1.38
C ARG A 212 6.01 -19.33 1.27
N LEU A 213 6.82 -19.46 2.32
CA LEU A 213 8.28 -19.28 2.23
C LEU A 213 8.98 -20.61 2.55
N LEU A 214 8.70 -21.64 1.75
CA LEU A 214 9.53 -22.83 1.54
C LEU A 214 9.32 -23.29 0.09
#